data_AF-A0A1B9MZ61-F1
#
_entry.id   AF-A0A1B9MZ61-F1
#
_cell.length_a   1.000
_cell.length_b   1.000
_cell.length_c   1.000
_cell.angle_alpha   90.00
_cell.angle_beta   90.00
_cell.angle_gamma   90.00
#
_symmetry.space_group_name_H-M   'P 1'
#
loop_
_entity.id
_entity.type
_entity.pdbx_description
1 polymer ?
#
loop_
_entity_poly.entity_id
_entity_poly.type
_entity_poly.pdbx_seq_one_letter_code
_entity_poly.pdbx_strand_id
1 'polypeptide(L)'
;MSCWDWFDFKQIKENASLKEIYLSAKKTLSRNKDNASLEQYTPTIKETLTILDKQYGANSPKYAMITTDSFKGLIAKPVLATALSRMLIHYESEWYGKLDSEDKLPKWEALNSEMTENASNVLDYLTKGDEAKLDAYINTLETSKQQSVKKGIEALRRKIETFPKDYKSNPKQKLNQEQIKIYAQVQKLEQQVMVWEKTKEKIKKMLWWDDVAKGLAKLNQANGTHPENTNITDTKVIPTDSASPATLSADGRAWFIHPLAMVSYFNEEINLIRNYTLENAELALRAIYEKYGKDMAIIIERMYRSETAHFKSLQYKKTGTGGMESFGYPPYYGWDKEFFLLNPNYTPIGTTHLFENVGLSKQGGNAQIKDRPKEFIIFPSVLAAMEYLVFYINKYNGNYARWHSTNSAVQEAYKNILNKIIPRIVNKIEEENAKEN
;
A
#
# COMPACT_ATOMS: atom_id res chain seq x y z
N MET A 1 -42.12 13.85 1.56
CA MET A 1 -40.75 14.08 1.07
C MET A 1 -39.90 12.93 1.57
N SER A 2 -39.25 12.22 0.66
CA SER A 2 -38.29 11.17 1.03
C SER A 2 -37.10 11.82 1.74
N CYS A 3 -36.48 11.15 2.71
CA CYS A 3 -35.23 11.62 3.32
C CYS A 3 -34.05 11.73 2.32
N TRP A 4 -34.29 11.37 1.06
CA TRP A 4 -33.37 11.41 -0.07
C TRP A 4 -33.60 12.60 -1.03
N ASP A 5 -34.67 13.39 -0.85
CA ASP A 5 -35.00 14.53 -1.72
C ASP A 5 -34.41 15.84 -1.14
N TRP A 6 -33.09 15.92 -1.02
CA TRP A 6 -32.42 17.14 -0.56
C TRP A 6 -32.23 18.07 -1.77
N PHE A 7 -32.93 19.20 -1.77
CA PHE A 7 -33.06 20.12 -2.91
C PHE A 7 -31.73 20.69 -3.46
N ASP A 8 -30.66 20.65 -2.65
CA ASP A 8 -29.32 21.15 -3.00
C ASP A 8 -28.32 20.06 -3.45
N PHE A 9 -28.75 18.80 -3.55
CA PHE A 9 -27.87 17.68 -3.87
C PHE A 9 -28.05 17.25 -5.33
N LYS A 10 -26.91 17.02 -6.00
CA LYS A 10 -26.89 16.49 -7.36
C LYS A 10 -27.26 15.01 -7.31
N GLN A 11 -28.47 14.68 -7.75
CA GLN A 11 -28.89 13.29 -7.88
C GLN A 11 -28.34 12.67 -9.16
N ILE A 12 -27.79 11.47 -9.05
CA ILE A 12 -27.20 10.70 -10.15
C ILE A 12 -27.82 9.32 -10.10
N LYS A 13 -28.46 8.89 -11.18
CA LYS A 13 -28.93 7.51 -11.31
C LYS A 13 -27.82 6.67 -11.93
N GLU A 14 -27.36 5.66 -11.20
CA GLU A 14 -26.32 4.74 -11.63
C GLU A 14 -26.93 3.35 -11.84
N ASN A 15 -26.98 2.93 -13.10
CA ASN A 15 -27.51 1.61 -13.49
C ASN A 15 -26.38 0.65 -13.90
N ALA A 16 -25.13 1.10 -13.97
CA ALA A 16 -24.00 0.25 -14.31
C ALA A 16 -23.73 -0.76 -13.19
N SER A 17 -23.33 -1.98 -13.55
CA SER A 17 -22.82 -2.97 -12.62
C SER A 17 -21.53 -2.49 -11.94
N LEU A 18 -21.16 -3.07 -10.79
CA LEU A 18 -19.89 -2.70 -10.13
C LEU A 18 -18.67 -2.97 -11.01
N LYS A 19 -18.70 -4.05 -11.79
CA LYS A 19 -17.65 -4.34 -12.78
C LYS A 19 -17.54 -3.19 -13.80
N GLU A 20 -18.66 -2.70 -14.33
CA GLU A 20 -18.65 -1.59 -15.28
C GLU A 20 -18.18 -0.28 -14.63
N ILE A 21 -18.59 0.00 -13.39
CA ILE A 21 -18.11 1.17 -12.63
C ILE A 21 -16.59 1.08 -12.42
N TYR A 22 -16.08 -0.09 -12.03
CA TYR A 22 -14.66 -0.34 -11.85
C TYR A 22 -13.88 -0.14 -13.16
N LEU A 23 -14.33 -0.76 -14.25
CA LEU A 23 -13.70 -0.61 -15.57
C LEU A 23 -13.74 0.85 -16.06
N SER A 24 -14.85 1.55 -15.79
CA SER A 24 -14.99 2.96 -16.10
C SER A 24 -13.97 3.81 -15.33
N ALA A 25 -13.79 3.55 -14.03
CA ALA A 25 -12.78 4.22 -13.22
C ALA A 25 -11.35 3.90 -13.68
N LYS A 26 -11.04 2.62 -13.96
CA LYS A 26 -9.74 2.18 -14.48
C LYS A 26 -9.41 2.85 -15.82
N LYS A 27 -10.40 3.02 -16.70
CA LYS A 27 -10.26 3.72 -17.98
C LYS A 27 -9.85 5.19 -17.81
N THR A 28 -10.11 5.81 -16.66
CA THR A 28 -9.68 7.20 -16.42
C THR A 28 -8.16 7.33 -16.30
N LEU A 29 -7.43 6.25 -16.00
CA LEU A 29 -5.97 6.29 -15.82
C LEU A 29 -5.20 6.57 -17.12
N SER A 30 -5.83 6.34 -18.28
CA SER A 30 -5.26 6.65 -19.59
C SER A 30 -5.77 7.97 -20.18
N ARG A 31 -6.49 8.77 -19.38
CA ARG A 31 -7.15 9.99 -19.85
C ARG A 31 -6.14 11.11 -20.13
N ASN A 32 -6.25 11.72 -21.29
CA ASN A 32 -5.38 12.76 -21.82
C ASN A 32 -6.16 13.64 -22.82
N LYS A 33 -5.46 14.55 -23.51
CA LYS A 33 -6.07 15.47 -24.50
C LYS A 33 -6.79 14.77 -25.66
N ASP A 34 -6.32 13.59 -26.06
CA ASP A 34 -6.82 12.86 -27.23
C ASP A 34 -8.08 12.04 -26.91
N ASN A 35 -8.39 11.83 -25.63
CA ASN A 35 -9.54 11.05 -25.16
C ASN A 35 -10.25 11.73 -23.96
N ALA A 36 -10.23 13.07 -23.92
CA ALA A 36 -10.74 13.89 -22.82
C ALA A 36 -12.26 13.77 -22.58
N SER A 37 -13.01 13.32 -23.58
CA SER A 37 -14.48 13.21 -23.53
C SER A 37 -14.95 12.37 -22.34
N LEU A 38 -16.00 12.87 -21.68
CA LEU A 38 -16.59 12.23 -20.51
C LEU A 38 -17.75 11.27 -20.84
N GLU A 39 -18.24 11.26 -22.08
CA GLU A 39 -19.41 10.47 -22.50
C GLU A 39 -19.19 8.96 -22.43
N GLN A 40 -17.93 8.54 -22.41
CA GLN A 40 -17.54 7.13 -22.34
C GLN A 40 -17.54 6.54 -20.92
N TYR A 41 -17.81 7.37 -19.89
CA TYR A 41 -17.78 6.94 -18.49
C TYR A 41 -19.18 6.74 -17.93
N THR A 42 -19.31 5.88 -16.91
CA THR A 42 -20.59 5.68 -16.23
C THR A 42 -21.04 6.98 -15.56
N PRO A 43 -22.35 7.20 -15.35
CA PRO A 43 -22.91 8.44 -14.79
C PRO A 43 -22.17 8.95 -13.55
N THR A 44 -21.84 8.05 -12.61
CA THR A 44 -21.11 8.39 -11.38
C THR A 44 -19.71 8.90 -11.68
N ILE A 45 -18.97 8.19 -12.53
CA ILE A 45 -17.59 8.53 -12.88
C ILE A 45 -17.55 9.81 -13.71
N LYS A 46 -18.48 9.96 -14.66
CA LYS A 46 -18.65 11.17 -15.49
C LYS A 46 -18.85 12.42 -14.64
N GLU A 47 -19.80 12.40 -13.71
CA GLU A 47 -20.08 13.56 -12.86
C GLU A 47 -18.90 13.84 -11.90
N THR A 48 -18.28 12.79 -11.35
CA THR A 48 -17.07 12.96 -10.51
C THR A 48 -15.94 13.64 -11.28
N LEU A 49 -15.64 13.17 -12.50
CA LEU A 49 -14.62 13.77 -13.35
C LEU A 49 -14.98 15.19 -13.76
N THR A 50 -16.26 15.48 -13.99
CA THR A 50 -16.75 16.84 -14.30
C THR A 50 -16.42 17.82 -13.17
N ILE A 51 -16.53 17.39 -11.91
CA ILE A 51 -16.16 18.20 -10.75
C ILE A 51 -14.64 18.29 -10.62
N LEU A 52 -13.94 17.15 -10.75
CA LEU A 52 -12.49 17.11 -10.61
C LEU A 52 -11.77 17.92 -11.70
N ASP A 53 -12.25 17.94 -12.95
CA ASP A 53 -11.62 18.70 -14.05
C ASP A 53 -11.63 20.21 -13.78
N LYS A 54 -12.65 20.71 -13.06
CA LYS A 54 -12.73 22.13 -12.66
C LYS A 54 -11.60 22.55 -11.71
N GLN A 55 -10.82 21.60 -11.20
CA GLN A 55 -9.61 21.91 -10.46
C GLN A 55 -8.48 22.42 -11.36
N TYR A 56 -8.56 22.23 -12.67
CA TYR A 56 -7.57 22.73 -13.62
C TYR A 56 -8.06 24.02 -14.29
N GLY A 57 -7.14 24.89 -14.70
CA GLY A 57 -7.49 26.08 -15.47
C GLY A 57 -8.06 25.69 -16.84
N ALA A 58 -8.91 26.53 -17.43
CA ALA A 58 -9.57 26.26 -18.71
C ALA A 58 -8.61 25.93 -19.87
N ASN A 59 -7.36 26.41 -19.79
CA ASN A 59 -6.30 26.17 -20.79
C ASN A 59 -5.29 25.08 -20.36
N SER A 60 -5.57 24.36 -19.28
CA SER A 60 -4.70 23.29 -18.79
C SER A 60 -4.80 22.06 -19.70
N PRO A 61 -3.66 21.47 -20.12
CA PRO A 61 -3.68 20.19 -20.83
C PRO A 61 -3.96 19.00 -19.89
N LYS A 62 -4.17 19.25 -18.59
CA LYS A 62 -4.40 18.22 -17.58
C LYS A 62 -5.88 17.89 -17.45
N TYR A 63 -6.16 16.59 -17.40
CA TYR A 63 -7.48 16.02 -17.14
C TYR A 63 -7.42 15.19 -15.86
N ALA A 64 -8.48 15.26 -15.07
CA ALA A 64 -8.56 14.51 -13.83
C ALA A 64 -8.75 13.03 -14.10
N MET A 65 -8.25 12.23 -13.18
CA MET A 65 -8.39 10.78 -13.16
C MET A 65 -9.00 10.37 -11.82
N ILE A 66 -9.53 9.15 -11.71
CA ILE A 66 -9.97 8.61 -10.42
C ILE A 66 -8.74 8.11 -9.67
N THR A 67 -7.98 9.07 -9.13
CA THR A 67 -6.73 8.85 -8.39
C THR A 67 -6.71 9.73 -7.16
N THR A 68 -6.01 9.28 -6.11
CA THR A 68 -5.87 10.04 -4.86
C THR A 68 -5.37 11.47 -5.10
N ASP A 69 -4.46 11.68 -6.04
CA ASP A 69 -3.91 13.00 -6.33
C ASP A 69 -4.96 13.95 -6.92
N SER A 70 -5.83 13.46 -7.81
CA SER A 70 -6.93 14.26 -8.34
C SER A 70 -7.90 14.69 -7.24
N PHE A 71 -8.14 13.85 -6.23
CA PHE A 71 -8.96 14.21 -5.07
C PHE A 71 -8.23 15.14 -4.09
N LYS A 72 -6.92 14.95 -3.88
CA LYS A 72 -6.11 15.85 -3.04
C LYS A 72 -6.08 17.28 -3.58
N GLY A 73 -6.13 17.46 -4.91
CA GLY A 73 -6.21 18.78 -5.52
C GLY A 73 -7.49 19.55 -5.18
N LEU A 74 -8.51 18.90 -4.59
CA LEU A 74 -9.71 19.56 -4.07
C LEU A 74 -9.54 20.12 -2.65
N ILE A 75 -8.50 19.73 -1.89
CA ILE A 75 -8.32 20.13 -0.49
C ILE A 75 -8.28 21.66 -0.34
N ALA A 76 -7.66 22.36 -1.29
CA ALA A 76 -7.58 23.81 -1.32
C ALA A 76 -8.77 24.49 -2.04
N LYS A 77 -9.82 23.74 -2.40
CA LYS A 77 -10.95 24.21 -3.24
C LYS A 77 -12.30 23.86 -2.62
N PRO A 78 -12.73 24.59 -1.57
CA PRO A 78 -13.93 24.29 -0.79
C PRO A 78 -15.20 24.11 -1.65
N VAL A 79 -15.41 24.96 -2.66
CA VAL A 79 -16.58 24.88 -3.55
C VAL A 79 -16.65 23.55 -4.31
N LEU A 80 -15.50 23.05 -4.79
CA LEU A 80 -15.44 21.78 -5.52
C LEU A 80 -15.56 20.58 -4.58
N ALA A 81 -14.94 20.67 -3.39
CA ALA A 81 -15.11 19.66 -2.34
C ALA A 81 -16.58 19.55 -1.89
N THR A 82 -17.28 20.69 -1.73
CA THR A 82 -18.72 20.73 -1.45
C THR A 82 -19.55 20.17 -2.59
N ALA A 83 -19.21 20.49 -3.84
CA ALA A 83 -19.92 19.93 -5.00
C ALA A 83 -19.80 18.39 -5.03
N LEU A 84 -18.59 17.86 -4.77
CA LEU A 84 -18.36 16.42 -4.69
C LEU A 84 -19.12 15.79 -3.51
N SER A 85 -19.12 16.43 -2.33
CA SER A 85 -19.82 15.91 -1.15
C SER A 85 -21.35 15.97 -1.26
N ARG A 86 -21.89 16.75 -2.22
CA ARG A 86 -23.32 16.89 -2.47
C ARG A 86 -23.83 16.01 -3.62
N MET A 87 -23.06 15.02 -4.04
CA MET A 87 -23.54 14.00 -4.98
C MET A 87 -24.34 12.93 -4.21
N LEU A 88 -25.58 12.69 -4.65
CA LEU A 88 -26.38 11.54 -4.23
C LEU A 88 -26.45 10.55 -5.37
N ILE A 89 -25.91 9.37 -5.16
CA ILE A 89 -25.89 8.31 -6.16
C ILE A 89 -27.01 7.33 -5.85
N HIS A 90 -28.01 7.28 -6.73
CA HIS A 90 -29.05 6.26 -6.75
C HIS A 90 -28.47 5.04 -7.45
N TYR A 91 -27.80 4.20 -6.67
CA TYR A 91 -27.19 2.96 -7.11
C TYR A 91 -27.83 1.80 -6.35
N GLU A 92 -28.16 0.71 -7.05
CA GLU A 92 -28.58 -0.52 -6.39
C GLU A 92 -27.38 -1.17 -5.71
N SER A 93 -27.17 -0.74 -4.47
CA SER A 93 -26.14 -1.21 -3.56
C SER A 93 -26.01 -2.74 -3.57
N GLU A 94 -24.79 -3.22 -3.75
CA GLU A 94 -24.45 -4.64 -3.68
C GLU A 94 -24.52 -5.20 -2.26
N TRP A 95 -24.60 -4.30 -1.29
CA TRP A 95 -24.61 -4.59 0.14
C TRP A 95 -25.93 -5.21 0.63
N TYR A 96 -26.99 -5.19 -0.20
CA TYR A 96 -28.29 -5.80 0.10
C TYR A 96 -28.68 -6.88 -0.92
N GLY A 97 -27.74 -7.30 -1.77
CA GLY A 97 -27.95 -8.42 -2.68
C GLY A 97 -28.16 -9.71 -1.90
N LYS A 98 -29.12 -10.55 -2.33
CA LYS A 98 -29.26 -11.90 -1.79
C LYS A 98 -27.97 -12.67 -2.07
N LEU A 99 -27.51 -13.43 -1.07
CA LEU A 99 -26.49 -14.45 -1.31
C LEU A 99 -27.01 -15.43 -2.35
N ASP A 100 -26.11 -15.97 -3.17
CA ASP A 100 -26.45 -17.11 -4.02
C ASP A 100 -26.55 -18.40 -3.21
N SER A 101 -26.81 -19.52 -3.90
CA SER A 101 -26.90 -20.85 -3.30
C SER A 101 -25.60 -21.35 -2.65
N GLU A 102 -24.49 -20.63 -2.81
CA GLU A 102 -23.17 -20.96 -2.26
C GLU A 102 -22.72 -19.98 -1.17
N ASP A 103 -23.64 -19.18 -0.62
CA ASP A 103 -23.36 -18.12 0.36
C ASP A 103 -22.36 -17.05 -0.15
N LYS A 104 -22.29 -16.85 -1.48
CA LYS A 104 -21.45 -15.82 -2.11
C LYS A 104 -22.27 -14.58 -2.48
N LEU A 105 -21.57 -13.47 -2.70
CA LEU A 105 -22.15 -12.22 -3.18
C LEU A 105 -21.94 -12.14 -4.71
N PRO A 106 -22.95 -12.40 -5.55
CA PRO A 106 -22.73 -12.60 -7.00
C PRO A 106 -22.08 -11.39 -7.69
N LYS A 107 -22.44 -10.18 -7.25
CA LYS A 107 -21.88 -8.95 -7.81
C LYS A 107 -20.39 -8.74 -7.46
N TRP A 108 -19.95 -9.26 -6.31
CA TRP A 108 -18.54 -9.31 -5.91
C TRP A 108 -17.76 -10.36 -6.70
N GLU A 109 -18.38 -11.52 -6.92
CA GLU A 109 -17.78 -12.60 -7.72
C GLU A 109 -17.56 -12.15 -9.18
N ALA A 110 -18.42 -11.28 -9.71
CA ALA A 110 -18.22 -10.67 -11.03
C ALA A 110 -16.90 -9.89 -11.15
N LEU A 111 -16.40 -9.31 -10.05
CA LEU A 111 -15.10 -8.62 -10.03
C LEU A 111 -13.89 -9.56 -10.00
N ASN A 112 -14.05 -10.85 -9.67
CA ASN A 112 -12.93 -11.78 -9.64
C ASN A 112 -12.19 -11.82 -10.99
N SER A 113 -12.94 -11.65 -12.09
CA SER A 113 -12.40 -11.56 -13.45
C SER A 113 -11.37 -10.45 -13.63
N GLU A 114 -11.55 -9.34 -12.91
CA GLU A 114 -10.68 -8.17 -13.01
C GLU A 114 -9.56 -8.15 -11.96
N MET A 115 -9.76 -8.81 -10.82
CA MET A 115 -8.82 -8.78 -9.69
C MET A 115 -7.86 -9.97 -9.70
N THR A 116 -8.38 -11.19 -9.86
CA THR A 116 -7.57 -12.40 -9.58
C THR A 116 -7.61 -13.45 -10.66
N GLU A 117 -8.50 -13.38 -11.64
CA GLU A 117 -8.70 -14.44 -12.62
C GLU A 117 -7.42 -14.78 -13.38
N ASN A 118 -6.67 -13.78 -13.85
CA ASN A 118 -5.39 -14.03 -14.53
C ASN A 118 -4.36 -14.74 -13.63
N ALA A 119 -4.23 -14.29 -12.37
CA ALA A 119 -3.32 -14.91 -11.41
C ALA A 119 -3.76 -16.33 -11.04
N SER A 120 -5.07 -16.54 -10.87
CA SER A 120 -5.68 -17.84 -10.58
C SER A 120 -5.49 -18.81 -11.74
N ASN A 121 -5.69 -18.34 -12.98
CA ASN A 121 -5.53 -19.14 -14.18
C ASN A 121 -4.08 -19.63 -14.35
N VAL A 122 -3.10 -18.73 -14.17
CA VAL A 122 -1.68 -19.10 -14.20
C VAL A 122 -1.34 -20.04 -13.04
N LEU A 123 -1.85 -19.79 -11.83
CA LEU A 123 -1.60 -20.62 -10.66
C LEU A 123 -2.17 -22.03 -10.82
N ASP A 124 -3.40 -22.17 -11.32
CA ASP A 124 -4.05 -23.45 -11.59
C ASP A 124 -3.27 -24.23 -12.64
N TYR A 125 -2.81 -23.58 -13.71
CA TYR A 125 -1.92 -24.22 -14.67
C TYR A 125 -0.60 -24.65 -14.03
N LEU A 126 0.08 -23.80 -13.25
CA LEU A 126 1.38 -24.14 -12.67
C LEU A 126 1.29 -25.25 -11.60
N THR A 127 0.17 -25.34 -10.87
CA THR A 127 0.02 -26.27 -9.74
C THR A 127 -0.73 -27.55 -10.10
N LYS A 128 -1.74 -27.48 -10.98
CA LYS A 128 -2.63 -28.61 -11.34
C LYS A 128 -2.45 -29.08 -12.77
N GLY A 129 -2.00 -28.20 -13.66
CA GLY A 129 -1.79 -28.53 -15.09
C GLY A 129 -3.03 -28.33 -15.93
N ASP A 130 -3.90 -27.43 -15.49
CA ASP A 130 -5.12 -27.10 -16.19
C ASP A 130 -4.78 -26.27 -17.46
N GLU A 131 -4.69 -26.95 -18.60
CA GLU A 131 -4.37 -26.33 -19.89
C GLU A 131 -5.44 -25.30 -20.32
N ALA A 132 -6.71 -25.54 -19.98
CA ALA A 132 -7.79 -24.60 -20.31
C ALA A 132 -7.60 -23.27 -19.56
N LYS A 133 -7.11 -23.33 -18.31
CA LYS A 133 -6.77 -22.13 -17.53
C LYS A 133 -5.58 -21.38 -18.12
N LEU A 134 -4.56 -22.09 -18.60
CA LEU A 134 -3.45 -21.44 -19.31
C LEU A 134 -3.95 -20.70 -20.55
N ASP A 135 -4.73 -21.37 -21.40
CA ASP A 135 -5.23 -20.77 -22.63
C ASP A 135 -6.14 -19.57 -22.36
N ALA A 136 -6.97 -19.64 -21.32
CA ALA A 136 -7.78 -18.51 -20.86
C ALA A 136 -6.92 -17.29 -20.51
N TYR A 137 -5.83 -17.47 -19.76
CA TYR A 137 -4.88 -16.38 -19.46
C TYR A 137 -4.19 -15.86 -20.73
N ILE A 138 -3.68 -16.74 -21.58
CA ILE A 138 -2.95 -16.35 -22.79
C ILE A 138 -3.83 -15.51 -23.72
N ASN A 139 -5.11 -15.85 -23.84
CA ASN A 139 -6.06 -15.10 -24.67
C ASN A 139 -6.32 -13.66 -24.17
N THR A 140 -5.98 -13.32 -22.92
CA THR A 140 -6.05 -11.94 -22.41
C THR A 140 -4.89 -11.05 -22.89
N LEU A 141 -3.84 -11.65 -23.44
CA LEU A 141 -2.63 -10.95 -23.86
C LEU A 141 -2.70 -10.52 -25.33
N GLU A 142 -1.96 -9.48 -25.67
CA GLU A 142 -1.72 -9.08 -27.06
C GLU A 142 -1.19 -10.25 -27.89
N THR A 143 -1.72 -10.46 -29.10
CA THR A 143 -1.38 -11.58 -29.99
C THR A 143 0.13 -11.74 -30.20
N SER A 144 0.88 -10.64 -30.25
CA SER A 144 2.34 -10.64 -30.40
C SER A 144 3.08 -11.27 -29.21
N LYS A 145 2.51 -11.24 -28.01
CA LYS A 145 3.12 -11.74 -26.76
C LYS A 145 2.71 -13.17 -26.44
N GLN A 146 1.53 -13.61 -26.88
CA GLN A 146 0.91 -14.90 -26.52
C GLN A 146 1.87 -16.09 -26.61
N GLN A 147 2.54 -16.26 -27.75
CA GLN A 147 3.42 -17.41 -27.98
C GLN A 147 4.64 -17.42 -27.06
N SER A 148 5.24 -16.25 -26.82
CA SER A 148 6.43 -16.12 -25.96
C SER A 148 6.09 -16.38 -24.48
N VAL A 149 4.95 -15.85 -24.02
CA VAL A 149 4.49 -15.99 -22.64
C VAL A 149 4.05 -17.43 -22.36
N LYS A 150 3.30 -18.05 -23.30
CA LYS A 150 2.88 -19.46 -23.19
C LYS A 150 4.08 -20.39 -23.01
N LYS A 151 5.10 -20.26 -23.88
CA LYS A 151 6.35 -21.04 -23.76
C LYS A 151 7.06 -20.84 -22.43
N GLY A 152 7.10 -19.61 -21.92
CA GLY A 152 7.71 -19.29 -20.63
C GLY A 152 6.99 -19.98 -19.46
N ILE A 153 5.66 -19.96 -19.46
CA ILE A 153 4.84 -20.58 -18.42
C ILE A 153 4.91 -22.11 -18.48
N GLU A 154 4.87 -22.70 -19.68
CA GLU A 154 5.07 -24.15 -19.89
C GLU A 154 6.45 -24.59 -19.39
N ALA A 155 7.51 -23.81 -19.66
CA ALA A 155 8.86 -24.10 -19.18
C ALA A 155 8.94 -24.02 -17.64
N LEU A 156 8.28 -23.04 -17.02
CA LEU A 156 8.17 -22.94 -15.56
C LEU A 156 7.47 -24.16 -14.96
N ARG A 157 6.36 -24.61 -15.56
CA ARG A 157 5.64 -25.81 -15.12
C ARG A 157 6.53 -27.06 -15.17
N ARG A 158 7.22 -27.29 -16.29
CA ARG A 158 8.15 -28.42 -16.42
C ARG A 158 9.22 -28.40 -15.32
N LYS A 159 9.72 -27.22 -14.96
CA LYS A 159 10.65 -27.09 -13.83
C LYS A 159 10.00 -27.42 -12.49
N ILE A 160 8.75 -27.01 -12.25
CA ILE A 160 8.00 -27.35 -11.03
C ILE A 160 7.77 -28.86 -10.92
N GLU A 161 7.49 -29.55 -12.03
CA GLU A 161 7.30 -31.00 -12.05
C GLU A 161 8.55 -31.78 -11.63
N THR A 162 9.74 -31.18 -11.72
CA THR A 162 11.00 -31.77 -11.22
C THR A 162 11.20 -31.64 -9.71
N PHE A 163 10.30 -30.95 -9.00
CA PHE A 163 10.47 -30.73 -7.56
C PHE A 163 10.26 -32.04 -6.78
N PRO A 164 10.99 -32.27 -5.68
CA PRO A 164 10.76 -33.43 -4.80
C PRO A 164 9.33 -33.44 -4.26
N LYS A 165 8.61 -34.56 -4.29
CA LYS A 165 7.16 -34.63 -3.95
C LYS A 165 6.77 -33.98 -2.60
N ASP A 166 7.68 -33.99 -1.64
CA ASP A 166 7.49 -33.48 -0.28
C ASP A 166 8.15 -32.10 -0.03
N TYR A 167 8.54 -31.39 -1.09
CA TYR A 167 9.25 -30.11 -1.01
C TYR A 167 8.52 -29.06 -0.16
N LYS A 168 7.18 -29.06 -0.16
CA LYS A 168 6.35 -28.10 0.57
C LYS A 168 6.55 -28.15 2.09
N SER A 169 6.94 -29.31 2.65
CA SER A 169 7.16 -29.47 4.09
C SER A 169 8.40 -28.71 4.61
N ASN A 170 9.45 -28.61 3.79
CA ASN A 170 10.64 -27.82 4.11
C ASN A 170 11.36 -27.34 2.83
N PRO A 171 10.83 -26.28 2.18
CA PRO A 171 11.30 -25.89 0.85
C PRO A 171 12.78 -25.48 0.81
N LYS A 172 13.30 -24.88 1.88
CA LYS A 172 14.70 -24.39 1.93
C LYS A 172 15.75 -25.50 2.00
N GLN A 173 15.39 -26.68 2.52
CA GLN A 173 16.29 -27.83 2.58
C GLN A 173 16.14 -28.76 1.37
N LYS A 174 14.96 -28.77 0.75
CA LYS A 174 14.61 -29.74 -0.30
C LYS A 174 14.75 -29.19 -1.72
N LEU A 175 14.79 -27.87 -1.89
CA LEU A 175 14.92 -27.22 -3.19
C LEU A 175 16.32 -26.64 -3.36
N ASN A 176 16.86 -26.73 -4.57
CA ASN A 176 18.08 -26.01 -4.93
C ASN A 176 17.79 -24.50 -5.13
N GLN A 177 18.84 -23.69 -5.32
CA GLN A 177 18.68 -22.23 -5.43
C GLN A 177 17.77 -21.77 -6.58
N GLU A 178 17.77 -22.48 -7.71
CA GLU A 178 16.90 -22.17 -8.85
C GLU A 178 15.44 -22.54 -8.55
N GLN A 179 15.22 -23.73 -7.99
CA GLN A 179 13.90 -24.20 -7.57
C GLN A 179 13.30 -23.32 -6.47
N ILE A 180 14.12 -22.80 -5.54
CA ILE A 180 13.67 -21.83 -4.52
C ILE A 180 13.15 -20.55 -5.17
N LYS A 181 13.81 -20.05 -6.22
CA LYS A 181 13.35 -18.85 -6.94
C LYS A 181 12.00 -19.08 -7.62
N ILE A 182 11.83 -20.24 -8.26
CA ILE A 182 10.59 -20.62 -8.92
C ILE A 182 9.48 -20.83 -7.88
N TYR A 183 9.78 -21.51 -6.77
CA TYR A 183 8.83 -21.67 -5.66
C TYR A 183 8.38 -20.33 -5.09
N ALA A 184 9.29 -19.37 -4.92
CA ALA A 184 8.94 -18.03 -4.47
C ALA A 184 8.04 -17.28 -5.47
N GLN A 185 8.14 -17.54 -6.78
CA GLN A 185 7.24 -16.98 -7.78
C GLN A 185 5.83 -17.58 -7.65
N VAL A 186 5.72 -18.90 -7.47
CA VAL A 186 4.43 -19.58 -7.25
C VAL A 186 3.77 -19.08 -5.94
N GLN A 187 4.53 -18.96 -4.86
CA GLN A 187 4.01 -18.40 -3.61
C GLN A 187 3.50 -16.96 -3.75
N LYS A 188 4.15 -16.14 -4.58
CA LYS A 188 3.66 -14.78 -4.85
C LYS A 188 2.31 -14.81 -5.58
N LEU A 189 2.14 -15.70 -6.55
CA LEU A 189 0.86 -15.90 -7.24
C LEU A 189 -0.24 -16.38 -6.28
N GLU A 190 0.07 -17.35 -5.41
CA GLU A 190 -0.84 -17.81 -4.35
C GLU A 190 -1.26 -16.67 -3.42
N GLN A 191 -0.31 -15.83 -3.00
CA GLN A 191 -0.61 -14.66 -2.17
C GLN A 191 -1.48 -13.64 -2.90
N GLN A 192 -1.23 -13.39 -4.18
CA GLN A 192 -2.07 -12.48 -4.99
C GLN A 192 -3.52 -12.95 -5.03
N VAL A 193 -3.76 -14.25 -5.31
CA VAL A 193 -5.11 -14.83 -5.31
C VAL A 193 -5.75 -14.73 -3.93
N MET A 194 -5.00 -15.03 -2.85
CA MET A 194 -5.53 -14.96 -1.48
C MET A 194 -5.84 -13.55 -0.99
N VAL A 195 -5.13 -12.52 -1.44
CA VAL A 195 -5.32 -11.14 -0.96
C VAL A 195 -6.71 -10.63 -1.31
N TRP A 196 -7.20 -10.94 -2.50
CA TRP A 196 -8.54 -10.55 -2.91
C TRP A 196 -9.62 -11.23 -2.06
N GLU A 197 -9.52 -12.54 -1.87
CA GLU A 197 -10.45 -13.29 -1.02
C GLU A 197 -10.47 -12.75 0.42
N LYS A 198 -9.30 -12.48 1.00
CA LYS A 198 -9.20 -11.84 2.32
C LYS A 198 -9.84 -10.46 2.35
N THR A 199 -9.72 -9.69 1.27
CA THR A 199 -10.30 -8.36 1.15
C THR A 199 -11.83 -8.44 1.09
N LYS A 200 -12.39 -9.36 0.31
CA LYS A 200 -13.84 -9.64 0.28
C LYS A 200 -14.34 -9.99 1.68
N GLU A 201 -13.68 -10.90 2.37
CA GLU A 201 -14.07 -11.32 3.73
C GLU A 201 -13.95 -10.19 4.76
N LYS A 202 -12.91 -9.36 4.68
CA LYS A 202 -12.77 -8.17 5.53
C LYS A 202 -13.92 -7.22 5.31
N ILE A 203 -14.25 -6.93 4.05
CA ILE A 203 -15.33 -6.01 3.70
C ILE A 203 -16.68 -6.59 4.15
N LYS A 204 -16.97 -7.88 3.91
CA LYS A 204 -18.18 -8.55 4.41
C LYS A 204 -18.40 -8.32 5.91
N LYS A 205 -17.36 -8.49 6.72
CA LYS A 205 -17.41 -8.27 8.18
C LYS A 205 -17.64 -6.81 8.59
N MET A 206 -17.28 -5.86 7.73
CA MET A 206 -17.49 -4.42 7.97
C MET A 206 -18.91 -3.96 7.61
N LEU A 207 -19.69 -4.77 6.90
CA LEU A 207 -21.04 -4.41 6.44
C LEU A 207 -22.13 -4.72 7.46
N TRP A 208 -21.95 -5.78 8.24
CA TRP A 208 -22.97 -6.23 9.18
C TRP A 208 -22.82 -5.50 10.50
N TRP A 209 -23.78 -4.62 10.76
CA TRP A 209 -23.80 -3.80 11.97
C TRP A 209 -23.74 -4.62 13.26
N ASP A 210 -24.28 -5.85 13.26
CA ASP A 210 -24.18 -6.78 14.39
C ASP A 210 -22.74 -7.28 14.61
N ASP A 211 -22.00 -7.60 13.55
CA ASP A 211 -20.59 -7.99 13.64
C ASP A 211 -19.68 -6.81 14.00
N VAL A 212 -19.99 -5.61 13.47
CA VAL A 212 -19.34 -4.35 13.86
C VAL A 212 -19.59 -4.06 15.34
N ALA A 213 -20.83 -4.19 15.82
CA ALA A 213 -21.20 -3.99 17.21
C ALA A 213 -20.55 -5.03 18.15
N LYS A 214 -20.51 -6.31 17.76
CA LYS A 214 -19.81 -7.38 18.49
C LYS A 214 -18.30 -7.18 18.53
N GLY A 215 -17.71 -6.70 17.44
CA GLY A 215 -16.30 -6.31 17.37
C GLY A 215 -15.96 -5.16 18.33
N LEU A 216 -16.82 -4.12 18.35
CA LEU A 216 -16.70 -2.99 19.29
C LEU A 216 -16.86 -3.43 20.75
N ALA A 217 -17.82 -4.31 21.04
CA ALA A 217 -18.03 -4.83 22.39
C ALA A 217 -16.79 -5.58 22.92
N LYS A 218 -16.12 -6.37 22.08
CA LYS A 218 -14.87 -7.06 22.44
C LYS A 218 -13.70 -6.08 22.65
N LEU A 219 -13.61 -5.03 21.85
CA LEU A 219 -12.56 -4.00 21.99
C LEU A 219 -12.71 -3.23 23.31
N ASN A 220 -13.95 -2.91 23.69
CA ASN A 220 -14.24 -2.20 24.94
C ASN A 220 -14.04 -3.08 26.19
N GLN A 221 -14.22 -4.40 26.09
CA GLN A 221 -13.88 -5.32 27.18
C GLN A 221 -12.36 -5.44 27.41
N ALA A 222 -11.55 -5.36 26.35
CA ALA A 222 -10.10 -5.42 26.46
C ALA A 222 -9.47 -4.16 27.10
N ASN A 223 -10.14 -3.01 26.98
CA ASN A 223 -9.67 -1.74 27.55
C ASN A 223 -10.25 -1.44 28.95
N GLY A 224 -11.12 -2.31 29.48
CA GLY A 224 -11.91 -2.06 30.70
C GLY A 224 -11.45 -2.77 31.97
N THR A 225 -10.34 -3.52 31.96
CA THR A 225 -9.83 -4.18 33.17
C THR A 225 -8.40 -3.76 33.47
N HIS A 226 -8.27 -2.81 34.40
CA HIS A 226 -7.06 -2.67 35.20
C HIS A 226 -7.02 -3.87 36.17
N PRO A 227 -6.01 -4.76 36.14
CA PRO A 227 -5.87 -5.74 37.20
C PRO A 227 -5.21 -5.05 38.39
N GLU A 228 -5.94 -4.91 39.49
CA GLU A 228 -5.33 -4.86 40.82
C GLU A 228 -4.66 -6.20 41.10
N ASN A 229 -3.52 -6.13 41.78
CA ASN A 229 -2.65 -7.23 42.18
C ASN A 229 -3.38 -8.51 42.61
N THR A 230 -2.97 -9.66 42.07
CA THR A 230 -2.79 -10.90 42.85
C THR A 230 -2.04 -11.95 42.02
N ASN A 231 -1.02 -12.55 42.64
CA ASN A 231 -0.23 -13.66 42.11
C ASN A 231 -1.08 -14.92 41.95
N ILE A 232 -1.35 -15.37 40.72
CA ILE A 232 -1.62 -16.77 40.41
C ILE A 232 -1.02 -17.08 39.03
N THR A 233 -0.10 -18.04 39.01
CA THR A 233 0.38 -18.75 37.82
C THR A 233 -0.78 -19.45 37.13
N ASP A 234 -1.09 -19.09 35.89
CA ASP A 234 -1.70 -20.05 34.97
C ASP A 234 -1.50 -19.70 33.49
N THR A 235 -1.17 -20.75 32.76
CA THR A 235 -0.77 -20.81 31.36
C THR A 235 -1.88 -20.29 30.44
N LYS A 236 -1.69 -19.12 29.82
CA LYS A 236 -2.62 -18.62 28.80
C LYS A 236 -2.04 -18.81 27.40
N VAL A 237 -2.66 -19.74 26.67
CA VAL A 237 -2.46 -19.97 25.23
C VAL A 237 -2.64 -18.66 24.47
N ILE A 238 -1.64 -18.30 23.65
CA ILE A 238 -1.64 -17.13 22.77
C ILE A 238 -2.47 -17.47 21.52
N PRO A 239 -3.59 -16.78 21.23
CA PRO A 239 -4.23 -16.85 19.92
C PRO A 239 -3.51 -15.90 18.97
N THR A 240 -2.90 -16.44 17.92
CA THR A 240 -2.06 -15.73 16.95
C THR A 240 -2.81 -14.90 15.89
N ASP A 241 -4.06 -14.48 16.14
CA ASP A 241 -4.94 -13.89 15.10
C ASP A 241 -5.85 -12.74 15.60
N SER A 242 -5.34 -11.86 16.45
CA SER A 242 -6.11 -10.72 17.01
C SER A 242 -5.82 -9.37 16.32
N ALA A 243 -6.10 -9.26 15.03
CA ALA A 243 -6.46 -7.95 14.45
C ALA A 243 -8.00 -7.84 14.48
N SER A 244 -8.53 -6.91 15.28
CA SER A 244 -9.98 -6.74 15.44
C SER A 244 -10.68 -6.54 14.09
N PRO A 245 -11.80 -7.23 13.79
CA PRO A 245 -12.35 -7.31 12.44
C PRO A 245 -12.93 -5.98 11.91
N ALA A 246 -13.25 -5.04 12.79
CA ALA A 246 -13.77 -3.72 12.45
C ALA A 246 -13.36 -2.73 13.53
N THR A 247 -12.57 -1.72 13.17
CA THR A 247 -12.39 -0.51 13.99
C THR A 247 -12.87 0.66 13.17
N LEU A 248 -13.86 1.39 13.69
CA LEU A 248 -14.12 2.77 13.26
C LEU A 248 -12.83 3.57 13.49
N SER A 249 -12.57 4.59 12.66
CA SER A 249 -11.56 5.59 13.03
C SER A 249 -11.91 6.21 14.38
N ALA A 250 -10.90 6.66 15.14
CA ALA A 250 -11.05 7.18 16.50
C ALA A 250 -12.00 8.40 16.63
N ASP A 251 -12.54 8.90 15.52
CA ASP A 251 -13.49 10.01 15.41
C ASP A 251 -14.97 9.56 15.22
N GLY A 252 -15.27 8.27 15.31
CA GLY A 252 -16.65 7.77 15.32
C GLY A 252 -17.37 7.83 13.98
N ARG A 253 -16.65 7.98 12.86
CA ARG A 253 -17.27 7.99 11.53
C ARG A 253 -17.61 6.58 11.05
N ALA A 254 -18.91 6.28 10.99
CA ALA A 254 -19.41 5.12 10.27
C ALA A 254 -19.11 5.27 8.77
N TRP A 255 -18.38 4.33 8.19
CA TRP A 255 -18.14 4.29 6.76
C TRP A 255 -19.40 3.82 6.05
N PHE A 256 -20.24 4.74 5.59
CA PHE A 256 -21.00 4.46 4.37
C PHE A 256 -19.97 4.34 3.24
N ILE A 257 -19.69 3.12 2.78
CA ILE A 257 -18.73 2.91 1.69
C ILE A 257 -19.38 3.42 0.40
N HIS A 258 -19.08 4.67 0.07
CA HIS A 258 -19.39 5.26 -1.23
C HIS A 258 -18.74 4.43 -2.34
N PRO A 259 -19.38 4.22 -3.52
CA PRO A 259 -18.78 3.47 -4.63
C PRO A 259 -17.37 3.97 -5.03
N LEU A 260 -17.07 5.26 -4.85
CA LEU A 260 -15.72 5.80 -5.02
C LEU A 260 -14.72 5.42 -3.92
N ALA A 261 -15.16 5.22 -2.68
CA ALA A 261 -14.31 4.66 -1.62
C ALA A 261 -13.93 3.21 -1.97
N MET A 262 -14.85 2.45 -2.56
CA MET A 262 -14.61 1.11 -3.13
C MET A 262 -13.49 1.12 -4.18
N VAL A 263 -13.48 2.07 -5.12
CA VAL A 263 -12.38 2.20 -6.10
C VAL A 263 -11.01 2.41 -5.41
N SER A 264 -10.97 3.13 -4.28
CA SER A 264 -9.74 3.27 -3.48
C SER A 264 -9.32 1.97 -2.79
N TYR A 265 -10.27 1.09 -2.43
CA TYR A 265 -9.99 -0.25 -1.91
C TYR A 265 -9.52 -1.22 -3.01
N PHE A 266 -10.04 -1.06 -4.24
CA PHE A 266 -9.79 -1.92 -5.41
C PHE A 266 -8.63 -1.49 -6.31
N ASN A 267 -8.02 -0.34 -6.06
CA ASN A 267 -6.79 0.03 -6.74
C ASN A 267 -5.68 -0.92 -6.26
N GLU A 268 -5.44 -2.00 -7.02
CA GLU A 268 -4.40 -2.98 -6.73
C GLU A 268 -2.99 -2.36 -6.67
N GLU A 269 -2.76 -1.21 -7.30
CA GLU A 269 -1.53 -0.44 -7.10
C GLU A 269 -1.39 0.13 -5.67
N ILE A 270 -2.49 0.34 -4.94
CA ILE A 270 -2.48 0.99 -3.62
C ILE A 270 -2.40 -0.02 -2.47
N ASN A 271 -2.97 -1.22 -2.61
CA ASN A 271 -2.99 -2.22 -1.53
C ASN A 271 -2.07 -3.44 -1.74
N LEU A 272 -1.50 -3.63 -2.94
CA LEU A 272 -0.56 -4.74 -3.22
C LEU A 272 0.90 -4.32 -3.45
N ILE A 273 1.23 -3.02 -3.47
CA ILE A 273 2.61 -2.54 -3.61
C ILE A 273 2.94 -1.44 -2.60
N ARG A 274 3.18 -1.83 -1.35
CA ARG A 274 4.22 -1.16 -0.54
C ARG A 274 5.15 -2.22 -0.01
N ASN A 275 5.87 -2.83 -0.95
CA ASN A 275 7.16 -3.45 -0.69
C ASN A 275 8.17 -2.56 -1.39
N TYR A 276 8.57 -1.47 -0.74
CA TYR A 276 9.65 -0.65 -1.24
C TYR A 276 10.88 -1.54 -1.50
N THR A 277 11.36 -1.48 -2.73
CA THR A 277 12.47 -2.29 -3.21
C THR A 277 13.77 -1.49 -3.14
N LEU A 278 14.88 -2.15 -3.46
CA LEU A 278 16.14 -1.44 -3.65
C LEU A 278 16.05 -0.39 -4.78
N GLU A 279 15.31 -0.69 -5.84
CA GLU A 279 15.10 0.22 -6.98
C GLU A 279 14.42 1.53 -6.55
N ASN A 280 13.45 1.47 -5.62
CA ASN A 280 12.86 2.69 -5.07
C ASN A 280 13.90 3.54 -4.31
N ALA A 281 14.86 2.91 -3.63
CA ALA A 281 15.98 3.62 -3.00
C ALA A 281 16.96 4.18 -4.03
N GLU A 282 17.23 3.46 -5.13
CA GLU A 282 18.10 3.93 -6.22
C GLU A 282 17.53 5.19 -6.87
N LEU A 283 16.24 5.19 -7.22
CA LEU A 283 15.56 6.36 -7.79
C LEU A 283 15.54 7.54 -6.81
N ALA A 284 15.23 7.29 -5.54
CA ALA A 284 15.21 8.34 -4.52
C ALA A 284 16.59 8.93 -4.29
N LEU A 285 17.64 8.10 -4.17
CA LEU A 285 19.01 8.58 -3.97
C LEU A 285 19.56 9.32 -5.18
N ARG A 286 19.17 8.95 -6.41
CA ARG A 286 19.50 9.73 -7.60
C ARG A 286 18.89 11.13 -7.54
N ALA A 287 17.61 11.25 -7.18
CA ALA A 287 16.96 12.55 -7.02
C ALA A 287 17.61 13.39 -5.89
N ILE A 288 18.00 12.76 -4.77
CA ILE A 288 18.74 13.44 -3.69
C ILE A 288 20.13 13.90 -4.17
N TYR A 289 20.85 13.05 -4.91
CA TYR A 289 22.15 13.37 -5.49
C TYR A 289 22.05 14.57 -6.43
N GLU A 290 21.08 14.57 -7.35
CA GLU A 290 20.87 15.65 -8.32
C GLU A 290 20.50 16.98 -7.65
N LYS A 291 19.68 16.93 -6.58
CA LYS A 291 19.15 18.12 -5.92
C LYS A 291 20.07 18.70 -4.84
N TYR A 292 20.76 17.86 -4.08
CA TYR A 292 21.52 18.26 -2.89
C TYR A 292 23.01 17.91 -2.97
N GLY A 293 23.44 17.25 -4.04
CA GLY A 293 24.82 16.86 -4.27
C GLY A 293 25.22 15.53 -3.62
N LYS A 294 26.41 15.07 -4.01
CA LYS A 294 26.99 13.78 -3.63
C LYS A 294 27.07 13.57 -2.12
N ASP A 295 27.53 14.55 -1.37
CA ASP A 295 27.79 14.38 0.07
C ASP A 295 26.50 14.10 0.85
N MET A 296 25.42 14.83 0.54
CA MET A 296 24.12 14.59 1.14
C MET A 296 23.58 13.20 0.77
N ALA A 297 23.69 12.81 -0.51
CA ALA A 297 23.25 11.49 -0.95
C ALA A 297 24.01 10.35 -0.25
N ILE A 298 25.33 10.49 -0.05
CA ILE A 298 26.15 9.53 0.70
C ILE A 298 25.66 9.42 2.15
N ILE A 299 25.40 10.54 2.81
CA ILE A 299 24.90 10.56 4.19
C ILE A 299 23.56 9.84 4.28
N ILE A 300 22.60 10.19 3.41
CA ILE A 300 21.27 9.57 3.37
C ILE A 300 21.36 8.07 3.09
N GLU A 301 22.17 7.63 2.12
CA GLU A 301 22.33 6.20 1.82
C GLU A 301 22.89 5.43 3.03
N ARG A 302 23.90 5.98 3.70
CA ARG A 302 24.51 5.36 4.88
C ARG A 302 23.49 5.22 6.02
N MET A 303 22.74 6.28 6.31
CA MET A 303 21.68 6.25 7.32
C MET A 303 20.65 5.17 6.98
N TYR A 304 20.10 5.17 5.77
CA TYR A 304 19.15 4.14 5.35
C TYR A 304 19.74 2.74 5.45
N ARG A 305 20.98 2.52 5.00
CA ARG A 305 21.61 1.20 5.08
C ARG A 305 21.75 0.70 6.52
N SER A 306 22.07 1.59 7.46
CA SER A 306 22.12 1.28 8.89
C SER A 306 20.74 0.92 9.45
N GLU A 307 19.76 1.81 9.27
CA GLU A 307 18.43 1.66 9.88
C GLU A 307 17.60 0.54 9.27
N THR A 308 17.83 0.23 7.98
CA THR A 308 16.96 -0.66 7.20
C THR A 308 17.59 -2.01 6.86
N ALA A 309 18.70 -2.38 7.49
CA ALA A 309 19.48 -3.57 7.16
C ALA A 309 19.82 -3.62 5.65
N HIS A 310 20.40 -2.53 5.14
CA HIS A 310 20.70 -2.33 3.72
C HIS A 310 19.48 -2.47 2.80
N PHE A 311 18.38 -1.79 3.12
CA PHE A 311 17.11 -1.78 2.38
C PHE A 311 16.38 -3.13 2.34
N LYS A 312 16.69 -4.04 3.27
CA LYS A 312 16.11 -5.40 3.31
C LYS A 312 15.09 -5.60 4.43
N SER A 313 15.08 -4.71 5.43
CA SER A 313 14.20 -4.82 6.59
C SER A 313 12.73 -4.82 6.19
N LEU A 314 11.91 -5.51 6.99
CA LEU A 314 10.46 -5.53 6.80
C LEU A 314 9.87 -4.13 7.00
N GLN A 315 10.42 -3.35 7.94
CA GLN A 315 10.06 -1.95 8.17
C GLN A 315 10.25 -1.12 6.90
N TYR A 316 11.43 -1.15 6.29
CA TYR A 316 11.67 -0.42 5.05
C TYR A 316 10.70 -0.84 3.95
N LYS A 317 10.55 -2.15 3.73
CA LYS A 317 9.64 -2.66 2.71
C LYS A 317 8.23 -2.12 2.89
N LYS A 318 7.73 -2.05 4.12
CA LYS A 318 6.36 -1.64 4.42
C LYS A 318 6.14 -0.13 4.53
N THR A 319 7.16 0.63 4.95
CA THR A 319 7.01 2.06 5.30
C THR A 319 7.78 3.01 4.39
N GLY A 320 8.85 2.52 3.76
CA GLY A 320 9.78 3.32 2.97
C GLY A 320 10.73 4.17 3.81
N THR A 321 10.70 4.01 5.14
CA THR A 321 11.44 4.85 6.09
C THR A 321 12.64 4.11 6.69
N GLY A 322 13.60 4.87 7.23
CA GLY A 322 14.67 4.39 8.10
C GLY A 322 14.37 4.65 9.57
N GLY A 323 13.35 4.00 10.14
CA GLY A 323 13.09 4.05 11.59
C GLY A 323 12.15 5.15 12.08
N MET A 324 11.24 5.66 11.25
CA MET A 324 10.32 6.73 11.68
C MET A 324 9.11 6.18 12.45
N GLU A 325 9.20 6.22 13.78
CA GLU A 325 8.11 5.85 14.69
C GLU A 325 7.01 6.92 14.77
N SER A 326 5.78 6.51 15.07
CA SER A 326 4.65 7.39 15.36
C SER A 326 4.67 7.77 16.84
N PHE A 327 4.59 9.07 17.14
CA PHE A 327 4.54 9.59 18.52
C PHE A 327 3.35 10.54 18.76
N GLY A 328 2.43 10.64 17.80
CA GLY A 328 1.32 11.58 17.86
C GLY A 328 0.23 11.26 16.85
N TYR A 329 -0.73 12.16 16.74
CA TYR A 329 -1.91 11.95 15.89
C TYR A 329 -1.64 12.31 14.42
N PRO A 330 -2.41 11.74 13.47
CA PRO A 330 -2.43 12.18 12.08
C PRO A 330 -2.65 13.70 11.95
N PRO A 331 -2.21 14.33 10.85
CA PRO A 331 -1.59 13.71 9.68
C PRO A 331 -0.04 13.59 9.77
N TYR A 332 0.58 14.17 10.79
CA TYR A 332 2.05 14.26 10.89
C TYR A 332 2.66 13.32 11.94
N TYR A 333 1.85 12.69 12.79
CA TYR A 333 2.26 11.61 13.70
C TYR A 333 3.41 11.99 14.65
N GLY A 334 3.44 13.25 15.08
CA GLY A 334 4.48 13.80 15.96
C GLY A 334 5.73 14.35 15.24
N TRP A 335 5.79 14.25 13.91
CA TRP A 335 6.87 14.79 13.10
C TRP A 335 6.59 16.24 12.66
N ASP A 336 7.63 16.92 12.17
CA ASP A 336 7.61 18.35 11.94
C ASP A 336 6.60 18.78 10.87
N LYS A 337 5.54 19.46 11.30
CA LYS A 337 4.45 19.91 10.42
C LYS A 337 4.91 20.88 9.34
N GLU A 338 5.97 21.66 9.56
CA GLU A 338 6.40 22.69 8.59
C GLU A 338 6.84 22.05 7.28
N PHE A 339 7.57 20.94 7.35
CA PHE A 339 7.99 20.20 6.15
C PHE A 339 6.80 19.71 5.33
N PHE A 340 5.78 19.13 5.99
CA PHE A 340 4.63 18.56 5.31
C PHE A 340 3.67 19.62 4.76
N LEU A 341 3.56 20.77 5.43
CA LEU A 341 2.81 21.91 4.93
C LEU A 341 3.43 22.49 3.65
N LEU A 342 4.77 22.54 3.57
CA LEU A 342 5.50 22.96 2.37
C LEU A 342 5.52 21.88 1.29
N ASN A 343 5.41 20.61 1.67
CA ASN A 343 5.42 19.46 0.76
C ASN A 343 4.21 18.55 0.98
N PRO A 344 2.98 18.98 0.64
CA PRO A 344 1.76 18.19 0.93
C PRO A 344 1.78 16.79 0.33
N ASN A 345 2.45 16.61 -0.82
CA ASN A 345 2.62 15.32 -1.49
C ASN A 345 3.53 14.33 -0.73
N TYR A 346 4.26 14.80 0.28
CA TYR A 346 5.13 14.01 1.14
C TYR A 346 4.51 13.69 2.50
N THR A 347 3.28 14.14 2.74
CA THR A 347 2.55 13.86 4.00
C THR A 347 2.39 12.36 4.22
N PRO A 348 2.67 11.84 5.43
CA PRO A 348 2.47 10.43 5.76
C PRO A 348 1.04 10.01 5.50
N ILE A 349 0.87 8.78 5.02
CA ILE A 349 -0.42 8.27 4.54
C ILE A 349 -1.06 7.27 5.51
N GLY A 350 -0.40 6.98 6.63
CA GLY A 350 -0.88 6.02 7.61
C GLY A 350 0.24 5.53 8.53
N THR A 351 -0.07 4.53 9.34
CA THR A 351 0.88 3.84 10.22
C THR A 351 0.80 2.33 10.07
N THR A 352 1.83 1.62 10.53
CA THR A 352 1.85 0.16 10.62
C THR A 352 2.57 -0.28 11.90
N HIS A 353 2.15 -1.41 12.47
CA HIS A 353 2.73 -1.96 13.68
C HIS A 353 3.72 -3.08 13.32
N LEU A 354 5.00 -2.89 13.64
CA LEU A 354 6.05 -3.85 13.32
C LEU A 354 6.96 -4.07 14.53
N PHE A 355 7.39 -5.32 14.74
CA PHE A 355 8.45 -5.61 15.69
C PHE A 355 9.78 -5.01 15.20
N GLU A 356 10.52 -4.42 16.13
CA GLU A 356 11.83 -3.84 15.85
C GLU A 356 12.79 -4.94 15.38
N ASN A 357 13.42 -4.75 14.22
CA ASN A 357 14.48 -5.63 13.76
C ASN A 357 15.69 -5.51 14.69
N VAL A 358 16.59 -6.50 14.68
CA VAL A 358 17.73 -6.57 15.61
C VAL A 358 18.64 -5.32 15.57
N GLY A 359 18.66 -4.57 14.46
CA GLY A 359 19.25 -3.23 14.36
C GLY A 359 20.66 -3.09 14.95
N LEU A 360 21.03 -1.89 15.39
CA LEU A 360 22.22 -1.62 16.22
C LEU A 360 21.99 -1.91 17.72
N SER A 361 20.90 -2.61 18.06
CA SER A 361 20.66 -2.96 19.46
C SER A 361 21.81 -3.84 19.94
N LYS A 362 22.40 -3.47 21.09
CA LYS A 362 23.66 -3.99 21.68
C LYS A 362 24.98 -3.33 21.25
N GLN A 363 24.98 -2.35 20.34
CA GLN A 363 26.18 -1.55 19.99
C GLN A 363 25.95 -0.02 20.16
N GLY A 364 25.11 0.37 21.12
CA GLY A 364 24.90 1.78 21.48
C GLY A 364 23.57 2.41 21.01
N GLY A 365 22.68 1.64 20.36
CA GLY A 365 21.30 2.05 20.10
C GLY A 365 20.36 1.77 21.29
N ASN A 366 19.14 2.32 21.23
CA ASN A 366 18.07 2.03 22.21
C ASN A 366 17.86 0.52 22.37
N ALA A 367 17.52 0.09 23.59
CA ALA A 367 17.26 -1.32 23.87
C ALA A 367 16.09 -1.82 23.00
N GLN A 368 16.30 -2.95 22.32
CA GLN A 368 15.28 -3.53 21.45
C GLN A 368 14.03 -3.89 22.26
N ILE A 369 12.89 -3.36 21.86
CA ILE A 369 11.59 -3.73 22.43
C ILE A 369 11.13 -5.00 21.72
N LYS A 370 11.06 -6.12 22.46
CA LYS A 370 10.71 -7.45 21.92
C LYS A 370 9.31 -7.92 22.33
N ASP A 371 8.77 -7.28 23.35
CA ASP A 371 7.50 -7.59 24.01
C ASP A 371 6.29 -6.93 23.33
N ARG A 372 6.51 -5.87 22.53
CA ARG A 372 5.45 -5.22 21.74
C ARG A 372 5.93 -4.67 20.39
N PRO A 373 5.06 -4.65 19.37
CA PRO A 373 5.37 -3.99 18.11
C PRO A 373 5.38 -2.46 18.28
N LYS A 374 6.27 -1.79 17.56
CA LYS A 374 6.32 -0.32 17.46
C LYS A 374 5.44 0.15 16.31
N GLU A 375 4.81 1.30 16.48
CA GLU A 375 4.05 1.95 15.42
C GLU A 375 4.98 2.81 14.56
N PHE A 376 5.04 2.55 13.26
CA PHE A 376 5.84 3.29 12.29
C PHE A 376 4.97 4.02 11.30
N ILE A 377 5.40 5.21 10.88
CA ILE A 377 4.69 6.02 9.89
C ILE A 377 5.01 5.53 8.47
N ILE A 378 4.01 5.60 7.58
CA ILE A 378 4.13 5.19 6.19
C ILE A 378 4.22 6.44 5.32
N PHE A 379 5.35 6.64 4.64
CA PHE A 379 5.49 7.71 3.66
C PHE A 379 4.86 7.33 2.32
N PRO A 380 4.45 8.30 1.48
CA PRO A 380 3.95 8.04 0.14
C PRO A 380 5.02 7.47 -0.81
N SER A 381 6.30 7.79 -0.60
CA SER A 381 7.44 7.26 -1.37
C SER A 381 8.73 7.25 -0.54
N VAL A 382 9.75 6.47 -0.98
CA VAL A 382 11.10 6.51 -0.36
C VAL A 382 11.72 7.90 -0.50
N LEU A 383 11.50 8.57 -1.64
CA LEU A 383 11.95 9.94 -1.86
C LEU A 383 11.37 10.90 -0.83
N ALA A 384 10.07 10.81 -0.54
CA ALA A 384 9.43 11.66 0.46
C ALA A 384 10.04 11.48 1.86
N ALA A 385 10.36 10.24 2.24
CA ALA A 385 11.03 9.96 3.51
C ALA A 385 12.51 10.43 3.52
N MET A 386 13.23 10.32 2.40
CA MET A 386 14.60 10.84 2.26
C MET A 386 14.65 12.38 2.27
N GLU A 387 13.71 13.04 1.60
CA GLU A 387 13.53 14.50 1.63
C GLU A 387 13.26 15.00 3.05
N TYR A 388 12.47 14.26 3.84
CA TYR A 388 12.29 14.57 5.26
C TYR A 388 13.60 14.49 6.04
N LEU A 389 14.42 13.46 5.81
CA LEU A 389 15.75 13.37 6.44
C LEU A 389 16.65 14.53 6.03
N VAL A 390 16.66 14.93 4.75
CA VAL A 390 17.43 16.10 4.31
C VAL A 390 16.96 17.37 5.01
N PHE A 391 15.65 17.60 5.09
CA PHE A 391 15.07 18.70 5.85
C PHE A 391 15.52 18.66 7.31
N TYR A 392 15.47 17.50 7.96
CA TYR A 392 15.90 17.32 9.34
C TYR A 392 17.38 17.65 9.52
N ILE A 393 18.25 17.14 8.63
CA ILE A 393 19.69 17.40 8.66
C ILE A 393 19.96 18.91 8.53
N ASN A 394 19.31 19.57 7.58
CA ASN A 394 19.47 21.00 7.33
C ASN A 394 18.95 21.83 8.51
N LYS A 395 17.82 21.46 9.10
CA LYS A 395 17.26 22.10 10.30
C LYS A 395 18.24 22.10 11.48
N TYR A 396 19.12 21.10 11.55
CA TYR A 396 20.15 20.98 12.58
C TYR A 396 21.56 21.18 12.04
N ASN A 397 21.73 22.10 11.08
CA ASN A 397 23.03 22.58 10.58
C ASN A 397 23.96 21.45 10.09
N GLY A 398 23.40 20.45 9.42
CA GLY A 398 24.16 19.31 8.90
C GLY A 398 24.38 18.18 9.90
N ASN A 399 23.89 18.28 11.15
CA ASN A 399 24.08 17.24 12.16
C ASN A 399 23.13 16.05 11.96
N TYR A 400 23.44 15.19 11.01
CA TYR A 400 22.68 13.97 10.71
C TYR A 400 22.68 12.94 11.86
N ALA A 401 23.70 12.94 12.71
CA ALA A 401 23.78 11.99 13.83
C ALA A 401 22.73 12.26 14.91
N ARG A 402 22.18 13.48 14.95
CA ARG A 402 21.08 13.86 15.83
C ARG A 402 19.81 13.02 15.57
N TRP A 403 19.68 12.43 14.37
CA TRP A 403 18.63 11.47 14.05
C TRP A 403 18.60 10.29 15.02
N HIS A 404 19.78 9.81 15.42
CA HIS A 404 19.93 8.63 16.27
C HIS A 404 19.85 8.96 17.76
N SER A 405 20.44 10.08 18.20
CA SER A 405 20.43 10.50 19.60
C SER A 405 20.72 11.99 19.76
N THR A 406 20.22 12.62 20.82
CA THR A 406 20.62 13.98 21.23
C THR A 406 21.93 14.01 22.03
N ASN A 407 22.44 12.86 22.47
CA ASN A 407 23.69 12.77 23.23
C ASN A 407 24.91 12.78 22.28
N SER A 408 25.85 13.70 22.50
CA SER A 408 27.02 13.90 21.64
C SER A 408 27.96 12.67 21.56
N ALA A 409 28.16 11.94 22.66
CA ALA A 409 29.02 10.75 22.65
C ALA A 409 28.40 9.62 21.82
N VAL A 410 27.08 9.46 21.88
CA VAL A 410 26.33 8.48 21.08
C VAL A 410 26.30 8.90 19.61
N GLN A 411 26.22 10.20 19.33
CA GLN A 411 26.30 10.73 17.97
C GLN A 411 27.66 10.40 17.31
N GLU A 412 28.78 10.58 18.01
CA GLU A 412 30.10 10.25 17.45
C GLU A 412 30.26 8.75 17.17
N ALA A 413 29.76 7.88 18.06
CA ALA A 413 29.73 6.45 17.80
C ALA A 413 28.91 6.11 16.54
N TYR A 414 27.74 6.75 16.38
CA TYR A 414 26.89 6.57 15.20
C TYR A 414 27.57 7.05 13.91
N LYS A 415 28.23 8.22 13.91
CA LYS A 415 29.00 8.70 12.75
C LYS A 415 30.09 7.71 12.35
N ASN A 416 30.82 7.16 13.32
CA ASN A 416 31.86 6.16 13.09
C ASN A 416 31.32 4.86 12.48
N ILE A 417 30.12 4.43 12.87
CA ILE A 417 29.43 3.29 12.26
C ILE A 417 29.05 3.61 10.81
N LEU A 418 28.40 4.77 10.58
CA LEU A 418 27.96 5.17 9.24
C LEU A 418 29.12 5.34 8.27
N ASN A 419 30.25 5.88 8.70
CA ASN A 419 31.44 6.06 7.86
C ASN A 419 32.03 4.74 7.34
N LYS A 420 31.80 3.62 8.04
CA LYS A 420 32.21 2.28 7.59
C LYS A 420 31.27 1.68 6.55
N ILE A 421 30.09 2.24 6.35
CA ILE A 421 29.11 1.75 5.37
C ILE A 421 29.47 2.29 3.99
N ILE A 422 29.59 1.37 3.04
CA ILE A 422 29.87 1.67 1.62
C ILE A 422 28.57 2.13 0.93
N PRO A 423 28.52 3.36 0.37
CA PRO A 423 27.35 3.89 -0.34
C PRO A 423 27.34 3.37 -1.80
N ARG A 424 26.97 2.10 -1.98
CA ARG A 424 27.03 1.42 -3.28
C ARG A 424 26.14 2.05 -4.35
N ILE A 425 25.01 2.64 -3.98
CA ILE A 425 24.08 3.27 -4.94
C ILE A 425 24.69 4.57 -5.43
N VAL A 426 25.16 5.43 -4.54
CA VAL A 426 25.79 6.70 -4.94
C VAL A 426 27.08 6.46 -5.72
N ASN A 427 27.88 5.46 -5.36
CA ASN A 427 29.06 5.08 -6.15
C ASN A 427 28.69 4.65 -7.58
N LYS A 428 27.60 3.90 -7.75
CA LYS A 428 27.09 3.51 -9.07
C LYS A 428 26.64 4.73 -9.89
N ILE A 429 25.96 5.70 -9.26
CA ILE A 429 25.55 6.96 -9.92
C ILE A 429 26.79 7.72 -10.42
N GLU A 430 27.85 7.82 -9.62
CA GLU A 430 29.11 8.46 -10.03
C GLU A 430 29.75 7.75 -11.23
N GLU A 431 29.80 6.42 -11.21
CA GLU A 431 30.36 5.62 -12.31
C GLU A 431 29.57 5.77 -13.62
N GLU A 432 28.25 5.97 -13.53
CA GLU A 432 27.38 6.23 -14.69
C GLU A 432 27.60 7.64 -15.23
N ASN A 433 27.60 8.65 -14.36
CA ASN A 433 27.84 10.05 -14.75
C ASN A 433 29.24 10.25 -15.35
N ALA A 434 30.24 9.48 -14.92
CA ALA A 434 31.59 9.51 -15.46
C ALA A 434 31.74 8.83 -16.83
N LYS A 435 30.76 8.03 -17.27
CA LYS A 435 30.75 7.39 -18.60
C LYS A 435 29.97 8.22 -19.64
N GLU A 436 29.12 9.13 -19.19
CA GLU A 436 28.33 10.02 -20.03
C GLU A 436 29.05 11.34 -20.36
N ASN A 437 30.14 11.64 -19.65
CA ASN A 437 31.11 12.69 -19.95
C ASN A 437 32.36 12.08 -20.60
#